data_AF-A0A0C9THD6-F1
#
_entry.id   AF-A0A0C9THD6-F1
#
_cell.length_a   1.000
_cell.length_b   1.000
_cell.length_c   1.000
_cell.angle_alpha   90.00
_cell.angle_beta   90.00
_cell.angle_gamma   90.00
#
_symmetry.space_group_name_H-M   'P 1'
#
loop_
_entity.id
_entity.type
_entity.pdbx_description
1 polymer ?
#
loop_
_entity_poly.entity_id
_entity_poly.type
_entity_poly.pdbx_seq_one_letter_code
_entity_poly.pdbx_strand_id
1 'polypeptide(L)' 'LLKYQRPQTADSDIPHCTKLRDEILAKANEAQAKLRDQLQHVPGQISITFDAWTSCSYDSYLTITA' A
#
# COMPACT_ATOMS: atom_id res chain seq x y z
N LEU A 1 11.89 7.41 16.50
CA LEU A 1 10.83 6.45 16.92
C LEU A 1 11.29 4.99 16.85
N LEU A 2 11.77 4.49 15.70
CA LEU A 2 12.21 3.08 15.58
C LEU A 2 13.35 2.67 16.56
N LYS A 3 14.40 3.50 16.71
CA LYS A 3 15.47 3.28 17.71
C LYS A 3 14.98 3.22 19.16
N TYR A 4 13.90 3.94 19.47
CA TYR A 4 13.32 3.99 20.81
C TYR A 4 12.40 2.78 21.09
N GLN A 5 11.79 2.22 20.05
CA GLN A 5 10.97 1.01 20.17
C GLN A 5 11.80 -0.28 20.13
N ARG A 6 13.01 -0.25 19.54
CA ARG A 6 13.93 -1.39 19.44
C ARG A 6 15.37 -0.94 19.69
N PRO A 7 15.85 -0.95 20.96
CA PRO A 7 17.18 -0.47 21.33
C PRO A 7 18.34 -1.26 20.69
N GLN A 8 18.06 -2.49 20.22
CA GLN A 8 19.05 -3.39 19.62
C GLN A 8 19.19 -3.22 18.10
N THR A 9 18.40 -2.34 17.47
CA THR A 9 18.46 -2.10 16.02
C THR A 9 19.64 -1.19 15.70
N ALA A 10 20.61 -1.70 14.94
CA ALA A 10 21.75 -0.92 14.46
C ALA A 10 21.31 0.06 13.37
N ASP A 11 22.07 1.15 13.15
CA ASP A 11 21.76 2.11 12.08
C ASP A 11 21.76 1.47 10.68
N SER A 12 22.58 0.44 10.48
CA SER A 12 22.60 -0.37 9.27
C SER A 12 21.30 -1.14 9.01
N ASP A 13 20.53 -1.42 10.05
CA ASP A 13 19.30 -2.21 9.98
C ASP A 13 18.10 -1.34 9.58
N ILE A 14 18.24 -0.01 9.61
CA ILE A 14 17.20 0.94 9.23
C ILE A 14 17.35 1.24 7.74
N PRO A 15 16.43 0.76 6.88
CA PRO A 15 16.51 1.06 5.46
C PRO A 15 16.34 2.57 5.25
N HIS A 16 17.20 3.14 4.41
CA HIS A 16 17.05 4.53 3.97
C HIS A 16 15.65 4.73 3.38
N CYS A 17 15.00 5.86 3.65
CA CYS A 17 13.61 6.10 3.24
C CYS A 17 13.39 5.90 1.72
N THR A 18 14.38 6.27 0.90
CA THR A 18 14.38 6.00 -0.55
C THR A 18 14.33 4.51 -0.85
N LYS A 19 15.17 3.69 -0.21
CA LYS A 19 15.19 2.23 -0.41
C LYS A 19 13.87 1.60 0.03
N LEU A 20 13.32 2.05 1.15
CA LEU A 20 12.02 1.57 1.63
C LEU A 20 10.90 1.90 0.65
N ARG A 21 10.86 3.14 0.14
CA ARG A 21 9.88 3.55 -0.87
C ARG A 21 10.01 2.70 -2.13
N ASP A 22 11.22 2.55 -2.64
CA ASP A 22 11.46 1.82 -3.88
C ASP A 22 11.07 0.34 -3.74
N GLU A 23 11.34 -0.28 -2.58
CA GLU A 23 10.91 -1.65 -2.25
C GLU A 23 9.38 -1.77 -2.13
N ILE A 24 8.71 -0.80 -1.49
CA ILE A 24 7.24 -0.77 -1.40
C ILE A 24 6.62 -0.69 -2.79
N LEU A 25 7.16 0.17 -3.66
CA LEU A 25 6.69 0.30 -5.04
C LEU A 25 6.93 -0.98 -5.84
N ALA A 26 8.09 -1.61 -5.69
CA ALA A 26 8.39 -2.88 -6.36
C ALA A 26 7.40 -3.98 -5.97
N LYS A 27 7.13 -4.13 -4.67
CA LYS A 27 6.13 -5.09 -4.16
C LYS A 27 4.71 -4.76 -4.61
N ALA A 28 4.34 -3.49 -4.64
CA ALA A 28 3.03 -3.05 -5.12
C ALA A 28 2.83 -3.40 -6.61
N ASN A 29 3.85 -3.17 -7.45
CA ASN A 29 3.81 -3.53 -8.86
C ASN A 29 3.70 -5.06 -9.06
N GLU A 30 4.42 -5.85 -8.26
CA GLU A 30 4.32 -7.31 -8.30
C GLU A 30 2.90 -7.80 -7.93
N ALA A 31 2.33 -7.24 -6.86
CA ALA A 31 0.97 -7.55 -6.44
C ALA A 31 -0.06 -7.15 -7.49
N GLN A 32 0.10 -5.97 -8.10
CA GLN A 32 -0.77 -5.50 -9.19
C GLN A 32 -0.73 -6.46 -10.38
N ALA A 33 0.45 -6.92 -10.80
CA ALA A 33 0.61 -7.86 -11.90
C ALA A 33 -0.10 -9.19 -11.61
N LYS A 34 0.04 -9.72 -10.39
CA LYS A 34 -0.66 -10.95 -9.95
C LYS A 34 -2.18 -10.77 -9.94
N LEU A 35 -2.67 -9.65 -9.39
CA LEU A 35 -4.11 -9.36 -9.37
C LEU A 35 -4.67 -9.22 -10.77
N ARG A 36 -3.96 -8.55 -11.69
CA ARG A 36 -4.38 -8.44 -13.09
C ARG A 36 -4.55 -9.82 -13.73
N ASP A 37 -3.60 -10.72 -13.50
CA ASP A 37 -3.64 -12.07 -14.04
C ASP A 37 -4.78 -12.92 -13.43
N GLN A 38 -5.11 -12.71 -12.16
CA GLN A 38 -6.24 -13.38 -11.51
C GLN A 38 -7.59 -12.84 -11.99
N LEU A 39 -7.73 -11.50 -12.05
CA LEU A 39 -8.99 -10.83 -12.37
C LEU A 39 -9.42 -11.01 -13.83
N GLN A 40 -8.47 -11.25 -14.76
CA GLN A 40 -8.81 -11.54 -16.16
C GLN A 40 -9.63 -12.84 -16.33
N HIS A 41 -9.59 -13.74 -15.35
CA HIS A 41 -10.23 -15.06 -15.41
C HIS A 41 -11.58 -15.15 -14.67
N VAL A 42 -12.08 -14.05 -14.09
CA VAL A 42 -13.33 -14.03 -13.29
C VAL A 42 -14.37 -13.02 -13.82
N PRO A 43 -14.74 -13.09 -15.12
CA PRO A 43 -15.68 -12.14 -15.71
C PRO A 43 -17.03 -12.18 -14.99
N GLY A 44 -17.52 -11.00 -14.56
CA GLY A 44 -18.84 -10.82 -13.95
C GLY A 44 -18.93 -11.12 -12.45
N GLN A 45 -17.81 -11.39 -11.76
CA GLN A 45 -17.79 -11.68 -10.32
C GLN A 45 -17.13 -10.58 -9.47
N ILE A 46 -16.76 -9.46 -10.09
CA ILE A 46 -16.09 -8.35 -9.41
C ILE A 46 -17.13 -7.25 -9.13
N SER A 47 -17.22 -6.83 -7.87
CA SER A 47 -18.07 -5.71 -7.46
C SER A 47 -17.19 -4.59 -6.93
N ILE A 48 -17.29 -3.40 -7.52
CA ILE A 48 -16.51 -2.25 -7.07
C ILE A 48 -17.33 -1.46 -6.05
N THR A 49 -16.75 -1.23 -4.87
CA THR A 49 -17.30 -0.36 -3.83
C THR A 49 -16.49 0.92 -3.73
N PHE A 50 -17.20 2.01 -3.45
CA PHE A 50 -16.62 3.34 -3.30
C PHE A 50 -16.96 3.85 -1.91
N ASP A 51 -15.94 4.26 -1.17
CA ASP A 51 -16.11 4.95 0.10
C ASP A 51 -15.52 6.35 -0.03
N ALA A 52 -16.35 7.36 0.21
CA ALA A 52 -16.00 8.76 0.06
C ALA A 52 -16.26 9.48 1.38
N TRP A 53 -15.26 10.19 1.88
CA TRP A 53 -15.36 10.92 3.13
C TRP A 53 -14.47 12.15 3.13
N THR A 54 -14.69 13.00 4.12
CA THR A 54 -13.92 14.20 4.35
C THR A 54 -13.27 14.13 5.73
N SER A 55 -12.00 14.50 5.86
CA SER A 55 -11.34 14.59 7.16
C SER A 55 -11.85 15.80 7.97
N CYS A 56 -11.48 15.84 9.26
CA CYS A 56 -11.72 17.02 10.11
C CYS A 56 -11.03 18.30 9.58
N SER A 57 -10.02 18.15 8.72
CA SER A 57 -9.32 19.26 8.05
C SER A 57 -9.96 19.66 6.72
N TYR A 58 -11.12 19.10 6.38
CA TYR A 58 -11.84 19.29 5.11
C TYR A 58 -11.17 18.70 3.86
N ASP A 59 -10.11 17.89 4.02
CA ASP A 59 -9.52 17.13 2.91
C ASP A 59 -10.47 16.01 2.46
N SER A 60 -10.76 15.93 1.17
CA SER A 60 -11.63 14.90 0.59
C SER A 60 -10.83 13.66 0.20
N TYR A 61 -11.38 12.48 0.52
CA TYR A 61 -10.80 11.17 0.21
C TYR A 61 -11.81 10.32 -0.55
N LEU A 62 -11.30 9.49 -1.45
CA LEU A 62 -12.05 8.46 -2.15
C LEU A 62 -11.25 7.17 -2.12
N THR A 63 -11.85 6.11 -1.60
CA THR A 63 -11.30 4.76 -1.64
C THR A 63 -12.15 3.90 -2.55
N ILE A 64 -11.46 3.11 -3.37
CA ILE A 64 -12.07 2.19 -4.33
C ILE A 64 -11.58 0.78 -3.96
N THR A 65 -12.52 -0.14 -3.76
CA THR A 65 -12.23 -1.57 -3.53
C THR A 65 -12.98 -2.39 -4.56
N ALA A 66 -12.40 -3.48 -5.05
CA ALA A 66 -12.95 -4.36 -6.09
C ALA A 66 -12.99 -5.81 -5.63
#